data_AF-A0A931ZZH2-F1
#
_entry.id   AF-A0A931ZZH2-F1
#
_cell.length_a   1.000
_cell.length_b   1.000
_cell.length_c   1.000
_cell.angle_alpha   90.00
_cell.angle_beta   90.00
_cell.angle_gamma   90.00
#
_symmetry.space_group_name_H-M   'P 1'
#
loop_
_entity.id
_entity.type
_entity.pdbx_description
1 polymer ?
#
loop_
_entity_poly.entity_id
_entity_poly.type
_entity_poly.pdbx_seq_one_letter_code
_entity_poly.pdbx_strand_id
1 'polypeptide(L)' 'MRSYRAEGIILKRTNFGEADRFLTVFSKRHGKIKILAKGVRRITSRRGPNIELFNLATLYIHKGRHLDILTEA' A
#
# COMPACT_ATOMS: atom_id res chain seq x y z
N MET A 1 5.06 -7.24 17.23
CA MET A 1 5.12 -6.44 15.98
C MET A 1 3.68 -6.19 15.53
N ARG A 2 3.25 -4.92 15.32
CA ARG A 2 1.82 -4.60 15.13
C ARG A 2 1.49 -4.54 13.64
N SER A 3 0.63 -5.42 13.16
CA SER A 3 0.03 -5.35 11.83
C SER A 3 -1.42 -4.86 11.93
N TYR A 4 -1.95 -4.31 10.85
CA TYR A 4 -3.37 -3.95 10.76
C TYR A 4 -3.90 -4.16 9.35
N ARG A 5 -5.20 -4.47 9.27
CA ARG A 5 -5.95 -4.59 8.01
C ARG A 5 -6.63 -3.26 7.70
N ALA A 6 -6.49 -2.77 6.48
CA ALA A 6 -7.16 -1.57 6.01
C ALA A 6 -7.93 -1.86 4.71
N GLU A 7 -9.22 -1.52 4.70
CA GLU A 7 -10.04 -1.52 3.49
C GLU A 7 -10.19 -0.08 3.03
N GLY A 8 -9.90 0.22 1.76
CA GLY A 8 -9.91 1.59 1.27
C GLY A 8 -9.62 1.75 -0.21
N ILE A 9 -9.78 2.98 -0.69
CA ILE A 9 -9.56 3.36 -2.09
C ILE A 9 -8.17 3.97 -2.24
N ILE A 10 -7.45 3.56 -3.29
CA ILE A 10 -6.12 4.10 -3.62
C ILE A 10 -6.28 5.43 -4.36
N LEU A 11 -5.85 6.51 -3.72
CA LEU A 11 -5.99 7.87 -4.25
C LEU A 11 -4.76 8.34 -5.05
N LYS A 12 -3.56 7.90 -4.66
CA LYS A 12 -2.30 8.33 -5.27
C LYS A 12 -1.27 7.22 -5.26
N ARG A 13 -0.48 7.16 -6.32
CA ARG A 13 0.70 6.31 -6.44
C ARG A 13 1.90 7.17 -6.80
N THR A 14 3.03 6.94 -6.16
CA THR A 14 4.28 7.63 -6.46
C THR A 14 5.40 6.62 -6.48
N ASN A 15 6.12 6.53 -7.59
CA ASN A 15 7.28 5.65 -7.69
C ASN A 15 8.34 6.09 -6.68
N PHE A 16 8.98 5.12 -6.04
CA PHE A 16 10.05 5.34 -5.09
C PHE A 16 11.19 4.37 -5.41
N GLY A 17 12.35 4.91 -5.75
CA GLY A 17 13.46 4.12 -6.28
C GLY A 17 13.06 3.27 -7.48
N GLU A 18 13.78 2.17 -7.68
CA GLU A 18 13.60 1.31 -8.85
C GLU A 18 12.33 0.46 -8.79
N ALA A 19 12.08 -0.16 -7.64
CA ALA A 19 11.10 -1.25 -7.55
C ALA A 19 9.86 -0.92 -6.70
N ASP A 20 9.82 0.23 -6.02
CA ASP A 20 8.82 0.48 -4.96
C ASP A 20 7.83 1.58 -5.36
N ARG A 21 6.71 1.65 -4.63
CA ARG A 21 5.75 2.76 -4.71
C ARG A 21 5.27 3.19 -3.33
N PHE A 22 5.10 4.50 -3.14
CA PHE A 22 4.22 5.02 -2.10
C PHE A 22 2.77 5.00 -2.57
N LEU A 23 1.88 4.54 -1.70
CA LEU A 23 0.45 4.56 -1.91
C LEU A 23 -0.19 5.49 -0.89
N THR A 24 -1.12 6.33 -1.36
CA THR A 24 -2.05 7.07 -0.50
C THR A 24 -3.39 6.38 -0.58
N VAL A 25 -3.89 5.90 0.55
CA VAL A 25 -5.13 5.13 0.65
C VAL A 25 -6.09 5.88 1.54
N PHE A 26 -7.32 6.10 1.09
CA PHE A 26 -8.39 6.55 1.96
C PHE A 26 -9.13 5.33 2.49
N SER A 27 -8.89 5.01 3.75
CA SER A 27 -9.38 3.80 4.40
C SER A 27 -10.61 4.06 5.25
N LYS A 28 -11.46 3.05 5.36
CA LYS A 28 -12.71 3.09 6.13
C LYS A 28 -12.51 3.33 7.63
N ARG A 29 -11.42 2.80 8.21
CA ARG A 29 -11.18 2.80 9.66
C ARG A 29 -9.96 3.59 10.13
N HIS A 30 -9.03 3.92 9.23
CA HIS A 30 -7.77 4.59 9.59
C HIS A 30 -7.63 5.96 8.89
N GLY A 31 -8.69 6.43 8.23
CA GLY A 31 -8.66 7.66 7.43
C GLY A 31 -7.68 7.58 6.27
N LYS A 32 -7.08 8.72 5.91
CA LYS A 32 -6.07 8.82 4.87
C LYS A 32 -4.70 8.37 5.39
N ILE A 33 -4.20 7.26 4.86
CA ILE A 33 -2.91 6.69 5.24
C ILE A 33 -1.94 6.68 4.05
N LYS A 34 -0.63 6.76 4.35
CA LYS A 34 0.44 6.62 3.36
C LYS A 34 1.28 5.40 3.72
N ILE A 35 1.44 4.49 2.76
CA ILE A 35 2.16 3.23 2.95
C ILE A 35 3.20 3.02 1.84
N LEU A 36 4.28 2.30 2.15
CA LEU A 36 5.28 1.88 1.18
C LEU A 36 4.98 0.45 0.68
N ALA A 37 4.78 0.31 -0.62
CA ALA A 37 4.68 -0.96 -1.31
C ALA A 37 6.04 -1.34 -1.92
N LYS A 38 6.83 -2.12 -1.16
CA LYS A 38 8.17 -2.56 -1.57
C LYS A 38 8.09 -3.61 -2.68
N GLY A 39 8.95 -3.48 -3.68
CA GLY A 39 9.11 -4.40 -4.80
C GLY A 39 7.92 -4.46 -5.75
N VAL A 40 6.94 -3.57 -5.62
CA VAL A 40 5.66 -3.70 -6.30
C VAL A 40 5.72 -3.45 -7.80
N ARG A 41 6.77 -2.76 -8.28
CA ARG A 41 7.04 -2.51 -9.70
C ARG A 41 7.87 -3.60 -10.37
N ARG A 42 8.35 -4.61 -9.63
CA ARG A 42 9.03 -5.76 -10.25
C ARG A 42 8.04 -6.48 -11.16
N ILE A 43 8.51 -6.94 -12.32
CA ILE A 43 7.66 -7.68 -13.28
C ILE A 43 7.05 -8.94 -12.66
N THR A 44 7.72 -9.53 -11.68
CA THR A 44 7.27 -10.71 -10.92
C THR A 44 6.30 -10.39 -9.77
N SER A 45 6.02 -9.11 -9.51
CA SER A 45 5.16 -8.70 -8.41
C SER A 45 3.70 -8.99 -8.72
N ARG A 46 3.07 -9.83 -7.88
CA ARG A 46 1.63 -10.12 -7.94
C ARG A 46 0.76 -9.03 -7.31
N ARG A 47 1.35 -8.13 -6.51
CA ARG A 47 0.61 -7.08 -5.78
C ARG A 47 0.29 -5.86 -6.65
N GLY A 48 1.02 -5.64 -7.74
CA GLY A 48 0.89 -4.45 -8.60
C GLY A 48 -0.54 -4.20 -9.11
N PRO A 49 -1.19 -5.20 -9.73
CA PRO A 49 -2.56 -5.06 -10.23
C PRO A 49 -3.59 -4.74 -9.13
N ASN A 50 -3.40 -5.25 -7.91
CA ASN A 50 -4.32 -5.01 -6.79
C ASN A 50 -4.21 -3.57 -6.26
N ILE A 51 -3.08 -2.90 -6.51
CA ILE A 51 -2.83 -1.54 -6.04
C ILE A 51 -2.87 -0.46 -7.14
N GLU A 52 -3.78 -0.61 -8.10
CA GLU A 52 -4.04 0.40 -9.12
C GLU A 52 -4.80 1.62 -8.57
N LEU A 53 -4.75 2.75 -9.28
CA LEU A 53 -5.50 3.95 -8.86
C LEU A 53 -7.00 3.65 -8.84
N PHE A 54 -7.67 4.15 -7.81
CA PHE A 54 -9.11 4.03 -7.58
C PHE A 54 -9.62 2.62 -7.30
N ASN A 55 -8.74 1.62 -7.22
CA ASN A 55 -9.12 0.30 -6.70
C ASN A 55 -9.57 0.42 -5.24
N LEU A 56 -10.69 -0.24 -4.94
CA LEU A 56 -11.07 -0.60 -3.58
C LEU A 56 -10.29 -1.87 -3.21
N ALA A 57 -9.38 -1.76 -2.25
CA ALA A 57 -8.48 -2.85 -1.88
C ALA A 57 -8.57 -3.17 -0.38
N THR A 58 -8.37 -4.45 -0.07
CA THR A 58 -8.07 -4.92 1.28
C THR A 58 -6.56 -5.06 1.43
N LEU A 59 -5.97 -4.28 2.33
CA LEU A 59 -4.52 -4.20 2.50
C LEU A 59 -4.13 -4.75 3.88
N TYR A 60 -3.09 -5.57 3.90
CA TYR A 60 -2.42 -5.97 5.13
C TYR A 60 -1.14 -5.14 5.27
N ILE A 61 -1.04 -4.43 6.39
CA ILE A 61 -0.04 -3.41 6.60
C ILE A 61 0.73 -3.72 7.88
N HIS A 62 2.04 -3.73 7.76
CA HIS A 62 2.94 -3.72 8.89
C HIS A 62 3.12 -2.29 9.40
N LYS A 63 2.76 -2.03 10.66
CA LYS A 63 2.92 -0.72 11.32
C LYS A 63 4.37 -0.47 11.66
N GLY A 64 4.99 0.52 11.03
CA GLY A 64 6.34 0.96 11.40
C GLY A 64 6.33 2.04 12.47
N ARG A 65 7.51 2.39 12.99
CA ARG A 65 7.66 3.59 13.86
C ARG A 65 7.43 4.88 13.08
N HIS A 66 7.92 4.93 11.84
CA HIS A 66 7.82 6.11 10.97
C HIS A 66 7.20 5.80 9.61
N LEU A 67 7.26 4.54 9.16
CA LEU A 67 6.81 4.15 7.84
C LEU A 67 6.09 2.81 7.85
N ASP A 68 4.83 2.85 7.44
CA ASP A 68 4.00 1.67 7.28
C ASP A 68 4.32 0.96 5.96
N ILE A 69 4.39 -0.36 6.00
CA ILE A 69 4.81 -1.20 4.86
C ILE A 69 3.67 -2.12 4.46
N LEU A 70 3.33 -2.11 3.17
CA LEU A 70 2.39 -3.06 2.59
C LEU A 70 3.01 -4.46 2.59
N THR A 71 2.35 -5.42 3.24
CA THR A 71 2.74 -6.83 3.18
C THR A 71 1.95 -7.53 2.07
N GLU A 72 0.62 -7.38 2.07
CA GLU A 72 -0.28 -8.04 1.11
C GLU A 72 -1.39 -7.09 0.64
N ALA A 73 -1.84 -7.27 -0.60
CA ALA A 73 -2.89 -6.52 -1.27
C ALA A 73 -3.62 -7.43 -2.26
#